data_AF-A0A6I0DMU5-F1
#
_entry.id   AF-A0A6I0DMU5-F1
#
_cell.length_a   1.000
_cell.length_b   1.000
_cell.length_c   1.000
_cell.angle_alpha   90.00
_cell.angle_beta   90.00
_cell.angle_gamma   90.00
#
_symmetry.space_group_name_H-M   'P 1'
#
loop_
_entity.id
_entity.type
_entity.pdbx_description
1 polymer ?
#
loop_
_entity_poly.entity_id
_entity_poly.type
_entity_poly.pdbx_seq_one_letter_code
_entity_poly.pdbx_strand_id
1 'polypeptide(L)'
;MGTHPVIKRSPPNAARYLFGPDRPVVIFEQNSLVEISFSPDASEPVKYGSEDLFLSSEKDVLEMLWAHSGRADTFEVAGFIVFLPLGITLTGFHDHDADQKAISCFVRGRWDRFGTRMKPIEFSS
;
A
#
# COMPACT_ATOMS: atom_id res chain seq x y z
N MET A 1 -23.03 5.69 -16.50
CA MET A 1 -22.38 7.01 -16.37
C MET A 1 -21.29 6.85 -15.33
N GLY A 2 -20.02 7.07 -15.70
CA GLY A 2 -18.91 6.97 -14.75
C GLY A 2 -18.97 8.10 -13.73
N THR A 3 -18.80 7.80 -12.45
CA THR A 3 -18.63 8.80 -11.41
C THR A 3 -17.36 9.61 -11.70
N HIS A 4 -17.48 10.93 -11.75
CA HIS A 4 -16.30 11.79 -11.85
C HIS A 4 -15.49 11.67 -10.56
N PRO A 5 -14.16 11.45 -10.65
CA PRO A 5 -13.35 11.33 -9.44
C PRO A 5 -13.31 12.65 -8.67
N VAL A 6 -13.24 12.54 -7.35
CA VAL A 6 -12.80 13.66 -6.51
C VAL A 6 -11.28 13.77 -6.66
N ILE A 7 -10.79 14.94 -7.04
CA ILE A 7 -9.36 15.20 -7.21
C ILE A 7 -8.86 16.00 -6.01
N LYS A 8 -7.92 15.42 -5.25
CA LYS A 8 -7.20 16.12 -4.18
C LYS A 8 -5.76 16.40 -4.65
N ARG A 9 -5.33 17.66 -4.54
CA ARG A 9 -3.97 18.10 -4.88
C ARG A 9 -3.19 18.43 -3.61
N SER A 10 -2.39 17.50 -3.15
CA SER A 10 -1.49 17.68 -2.00
C SER A 10 -0.46 16.54 -1.98
N PRO A 11 0.85 16.82 -2.09
CA PRO A 11 1.50 18.12 -2.32
C PRO A 11 1.13 18.74 -3.70
N PRO A 12 1.47 20.01 -3.99
CA PRO A 12 1.02 20.73 -5.21
C PRO A 12 1.31 20.02 -6.53
N ASN A 13 2.36 19.19 -6.56
CA ASN A 13 2.80 18.45 -7.75
C ASN A 13 2.19 17.04 -7.87
N ALA A 14 1.31 16.66 -6.94
CA ALA A 14 0.64 15.38 -6.91
C ALA A 14 -0.87 15.55 -7.10
N ALA A 15 -1.48 14.71 -7.93
CA ALA A 15 -2.92 14.61 -8.10
C ALA A 15 -3.39 13.23 -7.61
N ARG A 16 -4.20 13.21 -6.55
CA ARG A 16 -4.85 12.03 -6.00
C ARG A 16 -6.28 11.97 -6.52
N TYR A 17 -6.62 10.91 -7.25
CA TYR A 17 -7.96 10.68 -7.80
C TYR A 17 -8.67 9.64 -6.94
N LEU A 18 -9.86 9.99 -6.45
CA LEU A 18 -10.72 9.12 -5.64
C LEU A 18 -12.00 8.84 -6.42
N PHE A 19 -12.30 7.58 -6.71
CA PHE A 19 -13.44 7.18 -7.54
C PHE A 19 -14.62 6.59 -6.75
N GLY A 20 -14.45 6.38 -5.44
CA GLY A 20 -15.39 5.69 -4.56
C GLY A 20 -14.63 4.92 -3.48
N PRO A 21 -15.32 4.41 -2.44
CA PRO A 21 -14.69 3.54 -1.42
C PRO A 21 -14.32 2.15 -1.98
N ASP A 22 -15.00 1.71 -3.03
CA ASP A 22 -14.87 0.39 -3.69
C ASP A 22 -13.87 0.39 -4.85
N ARG A 23 -13.23 1.53 -5.12
CA ARG A 23 -12.32 1.73 -6.25
C ARG A 23 -10.95 2.16 -5.77
N PRO A 24 -9.88 1.76 -6.48
CA PRO A 24 -8.54 2.18 -6.11
C PRO A 24 -8.41 3.70 -6.17
N VAL A 25 -7.67 4.22 -5.21
CA VAL A 25 -7.11 5.56 -5.27
C VAL A 25 -5.88 5.51 -6.16
N VAL A 26 -5.77 6.43 -7.12
CA VAL A 26 -4.57 6.56 -7.96
C VAL A 26 -3.91 7.91 -7.75
N ILE A 27 -2.59 7.91 -7.65
CA ILE A 27 -1.79 9.10 -7.42
C ILE A 27 -0.87 9.31 -8.62
N PHE A 28 -0.96 10.49 -9.22
CA PHE A 28 -0.07 10.95 -10.27
C PHE A 28 0.86 12.04 -9.76
N GLU A 29 2.14 11.97 -10.12
CA GLU A 29 3.11 13.06 -9.95
C GLU A 29 3.75 13.34 -11.31
N GLN A 30 3.87 14.62 -11.70
CA GLN A 30 4.44 15.01 -12.98
C GLN A 30 3.89 14.21 -14.18
N ASN A 31 2.59 13.96 -14.19
CA ASN A 31 1.88 13.19 -15.23
C ASN A 31 2.25 11.69 -15.33
N SER A 32 2.91 11.14 -14.31
CA SER A 32 3.22 9.71 -14.20
C SER A 32 2.46 9.08 -13.03
N LEU A 33 1.92 7.86 -13.21
CA LEU A 33 1.30 7.10 -12.13
C LEU A 33 2.38 6.62 -11.17
N VAL A 34 2.28 7.02 -9.90
CA VAL A 34 3.31 6.73 -8.89
C VAL A 34 2.81 5.83 -7.77
N GLU A 35 1.50 5.73 -7.58
CA GLU A 35 0.90 4.89 -6.55
C GLU A 35 -0.55 4.52 -6.92
N ILE A 36 -0.93 3.27 -6.59
CA ILE A 36 -2.31 2.78 -6.60
C ILE A 36 -2.57 2.21 -5.21
N SER A 37 -3.66 2.62 -4.56
CA SER A 37 -4.01 2.21 -3.21
C SER A 37 -5.41 1.63 -3.17
N PHE A 38 -5.57 0.50 -2.48
CA PHE A 38 -6.79 -0.28 -2.36
C PHE A 38 -7.23 -0.34 -0.90
N SER A 39 -8.54 -0.36 -0.70
CA SER A 39 -9.24 -0.61 0.58
C SER A 39 -9.85 -2.02 0.59
N PRO A 40 -10.25 -2.54 1.76
CA PRO A 40 -10.99 -3.81 1.86
C PRO A 40 -12.31 -3.82 1.10
N ASP A 41 -12.91 -2.65 0.85
CA ASP A 41 -14.16 -2.50 0.11
C ASP A 41 -14.00 -2.61 -1.41
N ALA A 42 -12.78 -2.86 -1.91
CA ALA A 42 -12.51 -2.97 -3.34
C ALA A 42 -13.49 -3.94 -4.02
N SER A 43 -14.07 -3.49 -5.13
CA SER A 43 -15.10 -4.26 -5.86
C SER A 43 -14.59 -5.58 -6.43
N GLU A 44 -13.27 -5.70 -6.59
CA GLU A 44 -12.59 -6.88 -7.11
C GLU A 44 -11.49 -7.33 -6.13
N PRO A 45 -11.23 -8.64 -6.03
CA PRO A 45 -10.14 -9.19 -5.24
C PRO A 45 -8.78 -8.53 -5.51
N VAL A 46 -8.10 -8.10 -4.46
CA VAL A 46 -6.72 -7.58 -4.56
C VAL A 46 -5.76 -8.73 -4.30
N LYS A 47 -5.22 -9.31 -5.37
CA LYS A 47 -4.45 -10.54 -5.30
C LYS A 47 -2.94 -10.37 -5.45
N TYR A 48 -2.19 -11.19 -4.71
CA TYR A 48 -0.78 -11.45 -4.96
C TYR A 48 -0.59 -12.95 -5.24
N GLY A 49 -0.25 -13.30 -6.48
CA GLY A 49 -0.30 -14.70 -6.91
C GLY A 49 -1.74 -15.23 -6.87
N SER A 50 -1.98 -16.32 -6.14
CA SER A 50 -3.32 -16.89 -5.91
C SER A 50 -4.07 -16.26 -4.74
N GLU A 51 -3.38 -15.56 -3.85
CA GLU A 51 -3.90 -15.12 -2.55
C GLU A 51 -4.63 -13.78 -2.66
N ASP A 52 -5.82 -13.70 -2.05
CA ASP A 52 -6.53 -12.43 -1.86
C ASP A 52 -6.04 -11.78 -0.56
N LEU A 53 -5.39 -10.62 -0.70
CA LEU A 53 -4.70 -9.95 0.39
C LEU A 53 -5.63 -9.35 1.45
N PHE A 54 -6.91 -9.14 1.14
CA PHE A 54 -7.88 -8.65 2.13
C PHE A 54 -8.68 -9.78 2.80
N LEU A 55 -8.79 -10.95 2.15
CA LEU A 55 -9.48 -12.12 2.72
C LEU A 55 -8.56 -13.04 3.51
N SER A 56 -7.27 -13.12 3.17
CA SER A 56 -6.28 -13.89 3.92
C SER A 56 -6.00 -13.26 5.28
N SER A 57 -5.51 -14.07 6.24
CA SER A 57 -5.18 -13.56 7.56
C SER A 57 -4.03 -12.55 7.48
N GLU A 58 -4.04 -11.55 8.38
CA GLU A 58 -3.00 -10.53 8.42
C GLU A 58 -1.60 -11.13 8.55
N LYS A 59 -1.47 -12.14 9.42
CA LYS A 59 -0.22 -12.88 9.61
C LYS A 59 0.24 -13.55 8.30
N ASP A 60 -0.65 -14.26 7.59
CA ASP A 60 -0.29 -14.95 6.35
C ASP A 60 0.14 -13.97 5.25
N VAL A 61 -0.57 -12.83 5.13
CA VAL A 61 -0.23 -11.77 4.19
C VAL A 61 1.15 -11.19 4.48
N LEU A 62 1.42 -10.87 5.75
CA LEU A 62 2.71 -10.34 6.19
C LEU A 62 3.84 -11.34 5.95
N GLU A 63 3.68 -12.58 6.37
CA GLU A 63 4.71 -13.62 6.22
C GLU A 63 5.02 -13.90 4.74
N MET A 64 3.98 -14.01 3.88
CA MET A 64 4.15 -14.19 2.45
C MET A 64 4.92 -13.02 1.81
N LEU A 65 4.48 -11.78 2.05
CA LEU A 65 5.12 -10.62 1.44
C LEU A 65 6.54 -10.41 1.98
N TRP A 66 6.77 -10.69 3.27
CA TRP A 66 8.09 -10.61 3.88
C TRP A 66 9.05 -11.65 3.31
N ALA A 67 8.59 -12.88 3.08
CA ALA A 67 9.35 -13.94 2.44
C ALA A 67 9.73 -13.59 0.99
N HIS A 68 8.80 -12.98 0.23
CA HIS A 68 9.05 -12.59 -1.17
C HIS A 68 9.86 -11.30 -1.31
N SER A 69 9.70 -10.36 -0.39
CA SER A 69 10.43 -9.09 -0.38
C SER A 69 11.88 -9.26 0.05
N GLY A 70 12.16 -10.21 0.95
CA GLY A 70 13.43 -10.29 1.65
C GLY A 70 13.42 -9.42 2.91
N ARG A 71 13.88 -10.01 4.02
CA ARG A 71 13.78 -9.39 5.36
C ARG A 71 14.56 -8.08 5.49
N ALA A 72 15.73 -8.01 4.85
CA ALA A 72 16.61 -6.84 4.91
C ALA A 72 16.02 -5.59 4.24
N ASP A 73 15.02 -5.77 3.37
CA ASP A 73 14.43 -4.69 2.58
C ASP A 73 12.96 -4.42 2.95
N THR A 74 12.58 -4.81 4.18
CA THR A 74 11.24 -4.58 4.74
C THR A 74 11.33 -3.67 5.95
N PHE A 75 10.55 -2.58 5.93
CA PHE A 75 10.64 -1.52 6.92
C PHE A 75 9.27 -1.10 7.42
N GLU A 76 9.24 -0.51 8.61
CA GLU A 76 8.11 0.24 9.12
C GLU A 76 8.43 1.74 9.10
N VAL A 77 7.47 2.55 8.66
CA VAL A 77 7.51 4.00 8.84
C VAL A 77 6.10 4.59 8.90
N ALA A 78 5.81 5.37 9.94
CA ALA A 78 4.55 6.09 10.12
C ALA A 78 3.29 5.21 10.01
N GLY A 79 3.33 3.98 10.56
CA GLY A 79 2.22 3.02 10.48
C GLY A 79 2.12 2.26 9.16
N PHE A 80 3.09 2.43 8.25
CA PHE A 80 3.19 1.65 7.02
C PHE A 80 4.28 0.62 7.15
N ILE A 81 3.98 -0.61 6.74
CA ILE A 81 4.98 -1.61 6.38
C ILE A 81 5.31 -1.41 4.91
N VAL A 82 6.59 -1.37 4.58
CA VAL A 82 7.11 -1.04 3.26
C VAL A 82 8.00 -2.18 2.79
N PHE A 83 7.54 -2.90 1.76
CA PHE A 83 8.29 -3.95 1.06
C PHE A 83 8.94 -3.33 -0.18
N LEU A 84 10.13 -2.73 -0.03
CA LEU A 84 10.77 -1.93 -1.09
C LEU A 84 10.98 -2.68 -2.41
N PRO A 85 11.46 -3.95 -2.42
CA PRO A 85 11.68 -4.70 -3.65
C PRO A 85 10.38 -5.05 -4.37
N LEU A 86 9.28 -5.23 -3.62
CA LEU A 86 7.96 -5.52 -4.18
C LEU A 86 7.24 -4.26 -4.66
N GLY A 87 7.62 -3.07 -4.17
CA GLY A 87 6.87 -1.86 -4.41
C GLY A 87 5.49 -1.89 -3.75
N ILE A 88 5.37 -2.51 -2.57
CA ILE A 88 4.11 -2.68 -1.84
C ILE A 88 4.20 -2.05 -0.46
N THR A 89 3.16 -1.32 -0.06
CA THR A 89 2.94 -0.94 1.34
C THR A 89 1.65 -1.52 1.89
N LEU A 90 1.65 -1.76 3.20
CA LEU A 90 0.50 -2.17 3.99
C LEU A 90 0.30 -1.22 5.17
N THR A 91 -0.95 -0.94 5.52
CA THR A 91 -1.36 -0.28 6.77
C THR A 91 -2.50 -1.07 7.40
N GLY A 92 -2.63 -1.05 8.73
CA GLY A 92 -3.70 -1.80 9.43
C GLY A 92 -3.46 -3.32 9.52
N PHE A 93 -2.34 -3.85 8.99
CA PHE A 93 -2.04 -5.29 8.98
C PHE A 93 -1.22 -5.75 10.20
N HIS A 94 -0.53 -4.85 10.90
CA HIS A 94 0.36 -5.21 12.03
C HIS A 94 -0.07 -4.63 13.38
N ASP A 95 -1.13 -3.82 13.40
CA ASP A 95 -1.65 -3.12 14.59
C ASP A 95 -3.15 -3.36 14.84
N HIS A 96 -3.77 -4.25 14.05
CA HIS A 96 -5.20 -4.57 14.09
C HIS A 96 -6.13 -3.36 13.93
N ASP A 97 -5.66 -2.29 13.30
CA ASP A 97 -6.48 -1.12 12.97
C ASP A 97 -7.18 -1.34 11.62
N ALA A 98 -8.36 -1.98 11.68
CA ALA A 98 -9.16 -2.30 10.51
C ALA A 98 -9.59 -1.05 9.71
N ASP A 99 -9.79 0.09 10.37
CA ASP A 99 -10.19 1.35 9.74
C ASP A 99 -9.05 1.96 8.91
N GLN A 100 -7.81 1.60 9.22
CA GLN A 100 -6.61 1.99 8.47
C GLN A 100 -6.13 0.92 7.50
N LYS A 101 -6.88 -0.17 7.30
CA LYS A 101 -6.45 -1.27 6.43
C LYS A 101 -6.37 -0.83 4.98
N ALA A 102 -5.18 -0.85 4.40
CA ALA A 102 -4.99 -0.53 2.99
C ALA A 102 -3.73 -1.22 2.42
N ILE A 103 -3.76 -1.42 1.11
CA ILE A 103 -2.64 -1.99 0.35
C ILE A 103 -2.32 -1.03 -0.77
N SER A 104 -1.05 -0.65 -0.93
CA SER A 104 -0.66 0.24 -2.03
C SER A 104 0.51 -0.30 -2.83
N CYS A 105 0.41 -0.24 -4.15
CA CYS A 105 1.51 -0.47 -5.07
C CYS A 105 2.14 0.87 -5.43
N PHE A 106 3.48 0.96 -5.45
CA PHE A 106 4.20 2.20 -5.72
C PHE A 106 5.38 2.03 -6.68
N VAL A 107 5.75 3.13 -7.35
CA VAL A 107 6.94 3.19 -8.20
C VAL A 107 8.23 3.19 -7.35
N ARG A 108 9.26 2.48 -7.81
CA ARG A 108 10.59 2.46 -7.18
C ARG A 108 11.07 3.89 -6.86
N GLY A 109 11.67 4.07 -5.69
CA GLY A 109 12.20 5.37 -5.25
C GLY A 109 11.20 6.23 -4.48
N ARG A 110 9.90 5.94 -4.54
CA ARG A 110 8.86 6.77 -3.92
C ARG A 110 8.99 6.87 -2.40
N TRP A 111 9.37 5.76 -1.77
CA TRP A 111 9.47 5.67 -0.31
C TRP A 111 10.87 6.02 0.21
N ASP A 112 11.89 6.11 -0.64
CA ASP A 112 13.29 6.39 -0.28
C ASP A 112 13.46 7.73 0.48
N ARG A 113 12.56 8.69 0.25
CA ARG A 113 12.51 9.96 1.00
C ARG A 113 12.37 9.79 2.52
N PHE A 114 11.92 8.61 2.97
CA PHE A 114 11.79 8.27 4.38
C PHE A 114 12.98 7.47 4.92
N GLY A 115 14.06 7.29 4.15
CA GLY A 115 15.14 6.35 4.48
C GLY A 115 15.66 6.39 5.92
N THR A 116 15.94 7.58 6.48
CA THR A 116 16.42 7.71 7.87
C THR A 116 15.36 7.46 8.95
N ARG A 117 14.08 7.44 8.55
CA ARG A 117 12.92 7.20 9.42
C ARG A 117 12.38 5.77 9.32
N MET A 118 12.77 5.04 8.28
CA MET A 118 12.44 3.64 8.10
C MET A 118 13.17 2.79 9.11
N LYS A 119 12.41 2.00 9.87
CA LYS A 119 12.95 1.06 10.85
C LYS A 119 12.79 -0.36 10.31
N PRO A 120 13.82 -1.22 10.37
CA PRO A 120 13.63 -2.64 10.11
C PRO A 120 12.52 -3.18 11.01
N ILE A 121 11.69 -4.07 10.46
CA ILE A 121 10.63 -4.75 11.21
C ILE A 121 10.90 -6.25 11.24
N GLU A 122 10.60 -6.85 12.39
CA GLU A 122 10.53 -8.30 12.55
C GLU A 122 9.13 -8.69 12.98
N PHE A 123 8.51 -9.61 12.26
CA PHE A 123 7.25 -10.22 12.70
C PHE A 123 7.61 -11.37 13.63
N SER A 124 7.33 -11.20 14.93
CA SER A 124 7.45 -12.28 15.91
C SER A 124 6.41 -13.36 15.60
N SER A 125 6.89 -14.58 15.37
CA SER A 125 6.10 -15.79 15.08
C SER A 125 5.21 -16.23 16.23
#